data_AF-X1VVX1-F1
#
_entry.id   AF-X1VVX1-F1
#
_cell.length_a   1.000
_cell.length_b   1.000
_cell.length_c   1.000
_cell.angle_alpha   90.00
_cell.angle_beta   90.00
_cell.angle_gamma   90.00
#
_symmetry.space_group_name_H-M   'P 1'
#
loop_
_entity.id
_entity.type
_entity.pdbx_description
1 polymer ?
#
loop_
_entity_poly.entity_id
_entity_poly.type
_entity_poly.pdbx_seq_one_letter_code
_entity_poly.pdbx_strand_id
1 'polypeptide(L)' 'MAREMIQEGNWIVPHVNGHPDYEKPILWIWILAVFCLPFGVNEFTITFPCALAALGTVYVVYA' A
#
# COMPACT_ATOMS: atom_id res chain seq x y z
N MET A 1 4.83 7.50 4.03
CA MET A 1 3.53 6.95 3.57
C MET A 1 3.11 5.70 4.35
N ALA A 2 3.26 4.46 3.84
CA ALA A 2 2.64 3.29 4.49
C ALA A 2 3.14 3.03 5.93
N ARG A 3 4.45 3.19 6.17
CA ARG A 3 5.02 3.11 7.53
C ARG A 3 4.44 4.18 8.47
N GLU A 4 4.37 5.42 8.01
CA GLU A 4 3.83 6.54 8.80
C GLU A 4 2.33 6.40 9.03
N MET A 5 1.56 5.91 8.07
CA MET A 5 0.14 5.62 8.26
C MET A 5 -0.11 4.54 9.32
N ILE A 6 0.73 3.51 9.36
CA ILE A 6 0.66 2.47 10.39
C ILE A 6 1.11 3.01 11.75
N GLN A 7 2.12 3.90 11.79
CA GLN A 7 2.67 4.45 13.04
C GLN A 7 1.84 5.59 13.65
N GLU A 8 1.36 6.53 12.84
CA GLU A 8 0.51 7.66 13.28
C GLU A 8 -0.95 7.25 13.46
N GLY A 9 -1.37 6.13 12.86
CA GLY A 9 -2.76 5.66 12.90
C GLY A 9 -3.73 6.57 12.10
N ASN A 10 -3.21 7.49 11.30
CA ASN A 10 -4.01 8.40 10.50
C ASN A 10 -4.20 7.83 9.09
N TRP A 11 -5.36 7.20 8.86
CA TRP A 11 -5.66 6.49 7.61
C TRP A 11 -6.30 7.36 6.53
N ILE A 12 -6.70 8.58 6.89
CA ILE A 12 -7.43 9.51 6.02
C ILE A 12 -6.46 10.44 5.29
N VAL A 13 -5.47 10.98 6.01
CA VAL A 13 -4.48 11.91 5.46
C VAL A 13 -3.11 11.21 5.49
N PRO A 14 -2.55 10.83 4.34
CA PRO A 14 -1.20 10.28 4.27
C PRO A 14 -0.19 11.39 4.60
N HIS A 15 0.75 11.10 5.50
CA HIS A 15 1.92 11.94 5.69
C HIS A 15 3.16 11.31 5.07
N VAL A 16 4.08 12.16 4.65
CA VAL A 16 5.43 11.84 4.19
C VAL A 16 6.39 12.78 4.86
N ASN A 17 7.31 12.24 5.67
CA ASN A 17 8.29 13.03 6.40
C ASN A 17 7.62 14.17 7.21
N GLY A 18 6.43 13.91 7.77
CA GLY A 18 5.65 14.88 8.56
C GLY A 18 4.83 15.90 7.76
N HIS A 19 4.88 15.87 6.41
CA HIS A 19 4.03 16.71 5.57
C HIS A 19 2.85 15.92 5.00
N PRO A 20 1.62 16.47 5.03
CA PRO A 20 0.47 15.81 4.42
C PRO A 20 0.63 15.81 2.90
N ASP A 21 0.53 14.64 2.31
CA ASP A 21 0.71 14.40 0.88
C ASP A 21 -0.62 13.92 0.28
N TYR A 22 -1.25 14.79 -0.52
CA TYR A 22 -2.56 14.56 -1.15
C TYR A 22 -2.43 14.22 -2.63
N GLU A 23 -1.21 14.15 -3.18
CA GLU A 23 -1.03 13.91 -4.60
C GLU A 23 -1.40 12.48 -5.01
N LYS A 24 -1.25 11.53 -4.08
CA LYS A 24 -1.48 10.11 -4.35
C LYS A 24 -2.84 9.66 -3.84
N PRO A 25 -3.61 8.89 -4.63
CA PRO A 25 -4.88 8.35 -4.20
C PRO A 25 -4.71 7.43 -2.98
N ILE A 26 -5.54 7.66 -1.95
CA ILE A 26 -5.53 6.93 -0.67
C ILE A 26 -5.66 5.41 -0.83
N LEU A 27 -6.38 4.98 -1.87
CA LEU A 27 -6.71 3.58 -2.13
C LEU A 27 -5.44 2.73 -2.33
N TRP A 28 -4.45 3.29 -3.03
CA TRP A 28 -3.15 2.65 -3.21
C TRP A 28 -2.43 2.44 -1.88
N ILE A 29 -2.44 3.46 -1.03
CA ILE A 29 -1.72 3.41 0.25
C ILE A 29 -2.42 2.49 1.24
N TRP A 30 -3.75 2.39 1.21
CA TRP A 30 -4.50 1.41 2.00
C TRP A 30 -4.16 -0.01 1.65
N ILE A 31 -4.13 -0.36 0.36
CA ILE A 31 -3.72 -1.69 -0.08
C ILE A 31 -2.32 -1.97 0.45
N LEU A 32 -1.37 -1.04 0.23
CA LEU A 32 -0.01 -1.21 0.70
C LEU A 32 0.06 -1.41 2.24
N ALA A 33 -0.67 -0.58 3.00
CA ALA A 33 -0.68 -0.63 4.46
C ALA A 33 -1.31 -1.93 4.98
N VAL A 34 -2.39 -2.41 4.36
CA VAL A 34 -3.04 -3.69 4.72
C VAL A 34 -2.09 -4.87 4.51
N PHE A 35 -1.36 -4.90 3.40
CA PHE A 35 -0.35 -5.95 3.18
C PHE A 35 0.84 -5.80 4.14
N CYS A 36 1.22 -4.57 4.51
CA CYS A 36 2.29 -4.29 5.47
C CYS A 36 1.94 -4.58 6.94
N LEU A 37 0.66 -4.60 7.32
CA LEU A 37 0.24 -4.85 8.71
C LEU A 37 0.72 -6.19 9.28
N PRO A 38 0.53 -7.35 8.62
CA PRO A 38 0.93 -8.65 9.17
C PRO A 38 2.43 -8.96 9.05
N PHE A 39 3.12 -8.41 8.04
CA PHE A 39 4.52 -8.77 7.74
C PHE A 39 5.54 -7.66 8.03
N GLY A 40 5.07 -6.50 8.47
CA GLY A 40 5.88 -5.30 8.59
C GLY A 40 6.21 -4.66 7.22
N VAL A 41 6.81 -3.47 7.29
CA VAL A 41 7.23 -2.71 6.11
C VAL A 41 8.57 -3.25 5.61
N ASN A 42 8.52 -4.13 4.62
CA ASN A 42 9.68 -4.68 3.91
C ASN A 42 9.48 -4.52 2.40
N GLU A 43 10.57 -4.55 1.64
CA GLU A 43 10.53 -4.48 0.16
C GLU A 43 9.66 -5.58 -0.45
N PHE A 44 9.69 -6.78 0.14
CA PHE A 44 8.85 -7.89 -0.27
C PHE A 44 7.36 -7.58 -0.12
N THR A 45 6.96 -7.06 1.05
CA THR A 45 5.56 -6.77 1.37
C THR A 45 4.99 -5.63 0.52
N ILE A 46 5.82 -4.66 0.15
CA ILE A 46 5.46 -3.55 -0.74
C ILE A 46 5.27 -4.04 -2.18
N THR A 47 6.09 -4.98 -2.62
CA THR A 47 6.05 -5.51 -4.00
C THR A 47 4.98 -6.58 -4.19
N PHE A 48 4.60 -7.27 -3.11
CA PHE A 48 3.60 -8.34 -3.09
C PHE A 48 2.24 -7.97 -3.74
N PRO A 49 1.59 -6.83 -3.39
CA PRO A 49 0.33 -6.44 -4.04
C PRO A 49 0.48 -6.18 -5.55
N CYS A 50 1.62 -5.65 -6.01
CA CYS A 50 1.88 -5.50 -7.45
C CYS A 50 1.98 -6.85 -8.16
N ALA A 51 2.70 -7.81 -7.57
CA ALA A 51 2.83 -9.15 -8.12
C ALA A 51 1.46 -9.87 -8.20
N LEU A 52 0.65 -9.72 -7.15
CA LEU A 52 -0.71 -10.27 -7.10
C LEU A 52 -1.61 -9.65 -8.17
N ALA A 53 -1.57 -8.33 -8.35
CA ALA A 53 -2.34 -7.64 -9.38
C ALA A 53 -1.95 -8.07 -10.80
N ALA A 54 -0.65 -8.26 -11.05
CA ALA A 54 -0.16 -8.77 -12.33
C ALA A 54 -0.67 -10.19 -12.61
N LEU A 55 -0.54 -11.11 -11.64
CA LEU A 55 -1.05 -12.48 -11.76
C LEU A 55 -2.58 -12.51 -11.92
N GLY A 56 -3.29 -11.70 -11.16
CA GLY A 56 -4.75 -11.56 -11.27
C GLY A 56 -5.18 -11.04 -12.64
N THR A 57 -4.43 -10.10 -13.22
CA THR A 57 -4.70 -9.60 -14.58
C THR A 57 -4.53 -10.71 -15.62
N VAL A 58 -3.43 -11.47 -15.54
CA VAL A 58 -3.22 -12.63 -16.42
C VAL A 58 -4.37 -13.63 -16.28
N TYR A 59 -4.74 -13.98 -15.04
CA TYR A 59 -5.84 -14.91 -14.80
C TYR A 59 -7.17 -14.41 -15.38
N VAL A 60 -7.53 -13.15 -15.15
CA VAL A 60 -8.78 -12.57 -15.66
C VAL A 60 -8.81 -12.49 -17.19
N VAL A 61 -7.67 -12.28 -17.83
CA VAL A 61 -7.57 -12.20 -19.31
C VAL A 61 -7.68 -13.59 -19.96
N TYR A 62 -7.18 -14.63 -19.31
CA TYR A 62 -7.14 -15.99 -19.86
C TYR A 62 -8.21 -16.95 -19.28
N ALA A 63 -9.04 -16.48 -18.35
CA ALA A 63 -10.20 -17.20 -17.82
C ALA A 63 -11.41 -17.08 -18.77
#